data_AF-J4KBH1-F1
#
_entry.id   AF-J4KBH1-F1
#
_cell.length_a   1.000
_cell.length_b   1.000
_cell.length_c   1.000
_cell.angle_alpha   90.00
_cell.angle_beta   90.00
_cell.angle_gamma   90.00
#
_symmetry.space_group_name_H-M   'P 1'
#
loop_
_entity.id
_entity.type
_entity.pdbx_description
1 polymer ?
#
loop_
_entity_poly.entity_id
_entity_poly.type
_entity_poly.pdbx_seq_one_letter_code
_entity_poly.pdbx_strand_id
1 'polypeptide(L)'
;MTFHDDKLASNVIGVSHSAPGKKLKVVIQKGSQKYTYALRSDGKTDYYPLQLGSGSYSVTALENVSGNQYSVLKSENIDVKVSDKNAVYLQSIQIIDYKSTDPAIKKAKNLGNNDKIYDYIVKHVKYDYDKAATVKPGYYPTINDTYATNKGICYDYASMDAAMLRSIGIPAKLVKGYAKGVDGYHAWNEVLIGGTWYVIDTTYDSAKWGGKAKVSMKKKTSDYQKVYEY
;
A
#
# COMPACT_ATOMS: atom_id res chain seq x y z
N MET A 1 4.34 23.94 -4.00
CA MET A 1 4.15 22.75 -3.15
C MET A 1 2.98 23.02 -2.22
N THR A 2 2.01 22.12 -2.17
CA THR A 2 0.81 22.28 -1.34
C THR A 2 0.58 21.03 -0.51
N PHE A 3 0.30 21.22 0.78
CA PHE A 3 -0.19 20.17 1.67
C PHE A 3 -1.70 20.38 1.84
N HIS A 4 -2.47 19.30 1.76
CA HIS A 4 -3.92 19.30 1.79
C HIS A 4 -4.37 18.52 3.03
N ASP A 5 -5.08 19.19 3.92
CA ASP A 5 -5.54 18.67 5.20
C ASP A 5 -6.97 18.12 5.17
N ASP A 6 -7.58 18.07 3.98
CA ASP A 6 -8.97 17.67 3.73
C ASP A 6 -9.30 16.24 4.21
N LYS A 7 -8.28 15.41 4.45
CA LYS A 7 -8.41 14.03 4.95
C LYS A 7 -7.63 13.73 6.24
N LEU A 8 -7.24 14.75 7.01
CA LEU A 8 -6.56 14.54 8.30
C LEU A 8 -7.39 13.71 9.28
N ALA A 9 -8.71 13.88 9.30
CA ALA A 9 -9.62 13.09 10.13
C ALA A 9 -9.60 11.58 9.80
N SER A 10 -9.18 11.24 8.58
CA SER A 10 -8.97 9.88 8.11
C SER A 10 -7.50 9.44 8.19
N ASN A 11 -6.67 10.20 8.90
CA ASN A 11 -5.25 9.95 9.16
C ASN A 11 -4.39 9.89 7.88
N VAL A 12 -4.71 10.68 6.85
CA VAL A 12 -3.86 10.85 5.67
C VAL A 12 -3.69 12.33 5.34
N ILE A 13 -2.53 12.70 4.81
CA ILE A 13 -2.24 14.05 4.30
C ILE A 13 -2.14 14.01 2.78
N GLY A 14 -2.79 14.94 2.10
CA GLY A 14 -2.60 15.14 0.66
C GLY A 14 -1.36 15.98 0.40
N VAL A 15 -0.58 15.63 -0.62
CA VAL A 15 0.56 16.46 -1.07
C VAL A 15 0.52 16.57 -2.58
N SER A 16 0.68 17.79 -3.11
CA SER A 16 0.79 18.03 -4.54
C SER A 16 1.88 19.06 -4.89
N HIS A 17 2.57 18.80 -6.00
CA HIS A 17 3.52 19.73 -6.58
C HIS A 17 3.74 19.42 -8.07
N SER A 18 3.71 20.48 -8.89
CA SER A 18 4.13 20.37 -10.28
C SER A 18 5.60 20.73 -10.38
N ALA A 19 6.42 19.78 -10.80
CA ALA A 19 7.84 19.93 -11.11
C ALA A 19 8.25 18.90 -12.18
N PRO A 20 7.74 19.01 -13.42
CA PRO A 20 7.92 17.98 -14.45
C PRO A 20 9.39 17.56 -14.63
N GLY A 21 9.65 16.25 -14.70
CA GLY A 21 11.00 15.69 -14.86
C GLY A 21 11.83 15.63 -13.57
N LYS A 22 11.35 16.20 -12.46
CA LYS A 22 12.03 16.12 -11.15
C LYS A 22 11.59 14.89 -10.37
N LYS A 23 12.53 14.27 -9.65
CA LYS A 23 12.23 13.24 -8.64
C LYS A 23 11.89 13.93 -7.33
N LEU A 24 10.69 13.74 -6.85
CA LEU A 24 10.23 14.31 -5.57
C LEU A 24 10.06 13.21 -4.52
N LYS A 25 10.19 13.59 -3.25
CA LYS A 25 9.87 12.73 -2.11
C LYS A 25 9.05 13.48 -1.08
N VAL A 26 8.25 12.73 -0.31
CA VAL A 26 7.61 13.20 0.92
C VAL A 26 8.15 12.38 2.08
N VAL A 27 8.50 13.07 3.15
CA VAL A 27 8.93 12.47 4.41
C VAL A 27 7.86 12.78 5.44
N ILE A 28 7.29 11.71 6.01
CA ILE A 28 6.37 11.77 7.15
C ILE A 28 7.17 11.33 8.38
N GLN A 29 7.31 12.21 9.36
CA GLN A 29 8.12 11.95 10.55
C GLN A 29 7.32 12.27 11.82
N LYS A 30 7.42 11.41 12.83
CA LYS A 30 6.92 11.64 14.19
C LYS A 30 7.95 11.12 15.18
N GLY A 31 8.51 12.01 16.01
CA GLY A 31 9.64 11.68 16.87
C GLY A 31 10.83 11.18 16.05
N SER A 32 11.36 9.99 16.39
CA SER A 32 12.46 9.32 15.68
C SER A 32 12.00 8.46 14.50
N GLN A 33 10.69 8.19 14.37
CA GLN A 33 10.16 7.34 13.31
C GLN A 33 9.90 8.15 12.04
N LYS A 34 10.34 7.61 10.90
CA LYS A 34 10.29 8.28 9.61
C LYS A 34 9.87 7.33 8.49
N TYR A 35 8.97 7.79 7.64
CA TYR A 35 8.61 7.15 6.39
C TYR A 35 8.94 8.08 5.22
N THR A 36 9.55 7.54 4.17
CA THR A 36 9.88 8.29 2.96
C THR A 36 9.17 7.67 1.77
N TYR A 37 8.49 8.52 1.01
CA TYR A 37 7.65 8.15 -0.11
C TYR A 37 8.13 8.90 -1.36
N ALA A 38 7.96 8.30 -2.54
CA ALA A 38 8.05 9.08 -3.77
C ALA A 38 6.82 9.99 -3.86
N LEU A 39 7.00 11.18 -4.44
CA LEU A 39 5.91 12.11 -4.74
C LEU A 39 5.86 12.33 -6.26
N ARG A 40 4.66 12.27 -6.83
CA ARG A 40 4.46 12.62 -8.23
C ARG A 40 4.71 14.10 -8.49
N SER A 41 5.21 14.38 -9.69
CA SER A 41 5.64 15.71 -10.10
C SER A 41 4.70 16.36 -11.12
N ASP A 42 3.54 15.77 -11.40
CA ASP A 42 2.57 16.23 -12.40
C ASP A 42 1.54 17.23 -11.82
N GLY A 43 1.68 17.60 -10.54
CA GLY A 43 0.78 18.52 -9.86
C GLY A 43 -0.49 17.89 -9.29
N LYS A 44 -0.77 16.60 -9.54
CA LYS A 44 -1.90 15.92 -8.90
C LYS A 44 -1.58 15.59 -7.44
N THR A 45 -2.62 15.48 -6.63
CA THR A 45 -2.51 15.11 -5.22
C THR A 45 -2.32 13.61 -5.06
N ASP A 46 -1.29 13.22 -4.29
CA ASP A 46 -1.18 11.90 -3.68
C ASP A 46 -1.47 12.02 -2.19
N TYR A 47 -2.02 10.95 -1.60
CA TYR A 47 -2.28 10.87 -0.16
C TYR A 47 -1.28 9.94 0.51
N TYR A 48 -0.80 10.36 1.68
CA TYR A 48 0.22 9.68 2.47
C TYR A 48 -0.30 9.36 3.86
N PRO A 49 -0.07 8.14 4.37
CA PRO A 49 -0.55 7.74 5.68
C PRO A 49 0.16 8.49 6.81
N LEU A 50 -0.61 8.82 7.84
CA LEU A 50 -0.16 9.32 9.14
C LEU A 50 -0.32 8.18 10.15
N GLN A 51 0.38 7.07 9.91
CA GLN A 51 0.14 5.78 10.58
C GLN A 51 0.71 5.67 12.00
N LEU A 52 1.41 6.70 12.50
CA LEU A 52 2.07 6.69 13.79
C LEU A 52 1.17 7.18 14.94
N GLY A 53 -0.15 7.21 14.74
CA GLY A 53 -1.15 7.62 15.73
C GLY A 53 -1.18 9.13 16.00
N SER A 54 -1.86 9.55 17.07
CA SER A 54 -2.01 10.96 17.43
C SER A 54 -0.68 11.63 17.81
N GLY A 55 -0.53 12.90 17.50
CA GLY A 55 0.61 13.73 17.88
C GLY A 55 1.05 14.66 16.74
N SER A 56 2.18 15.34 16.96
CA SER A 56 2.74 16.27 15.98
C SER A 56 3.62 15.54 14.97
N TYR A 57 3.34 15.74 13.69
CA TYR A 57 4.12 15.22 12.57
C TYR A 57 4.86 16.35 11.88
N SER A 58 6.07 16.08 11.41
CA SER A 58 6.69 16.88 10.35
C SER A 58 6.42 16.22 9.00
N VAL A 59 5.83 17.00 8.08
CA VAL A 59 5.64 16.64 6.67
C VAL A 59 6.62 17.46 5.84
N THR A 60 7.62 16.79 5.27
CA THR A 60 8.70 17.45 4.51
C THR A 60 8.72 16.96 3.08
N ALA A 61 8.56 17.88 2.14
CA ALA A 61 8.69 17.59 0.72
C ALA A 61 10.08 17.95 0.22
N LEU A 62 10.63 17.09 -0.63
CA LEU A 62 12.00 17.12 -1.08
C LEU A 62 12.08 17.06 -2.62
N GLU A 63 13.01 17.80 -3.20
CA GLU A 63 13.37 17.68 -4.63
C GLU A 63 14.78 17.11 -4.79
N ASN A 64 14.94 16.21 -5.77
CA ASN A 64 16.24 15.65 -6.10
C ASN A 64 17.16 16.70 -6.75
N VAL A 65 18.39 16.79 -6.25
CA VAL A 65 19.43 17.67 -6.78
C VAL A 65 20.33 16.87 -7.73
N SER A 66 20.93 15.80 -7.23
CA SER A 66 21.77 14.89 -8.00
C SER A 66 21.81 13.52 -7.31
N GLY A 67 21.87 12.42 -8.07
CA GLY A 67 21.96 11.07 -7.51
C GLY A 67 20.92 10.82 -6.40
N ASN A 68 21.40 10.58 -5.17
CA ASN A 68 20.59 10.39 -3.96
C ASN A 68 20.49 11.63 -3.06
N GLN A 69 21.00 12.78 -3.50
CA GLN A 69 20.92 14.05 -2.77
C GLN A 69 19.60 14.76 -3.04
N TYR A 70 19.00 15.28 -1.98
CA TYR A 70 17.72 15.97 -2.02
C TYR A 70 17.79 17.26 -1.22
N SER A 71 17.18 18.33 -1.73
CA SER A 71 16.96 19.59 -1.02
C SER A 71 15.53 19.64 -0.48
N VAL A 72 15.34 20.37 0.62
CA VAL A 72 14.01 20.63 1.17
C VAL A 72 13.30 21.68 0.30
N LEU A 73 12.13 21.32 -0.22
CA LEU A 73 11.23 22.27 -0.87
C LEU A 73 10.33 22.98 0.14
N LYS A 74 9.78 22.21 1.08
CA LYS A 74 8.85 22.70 2.11
C LYS A 74 8.81 21.72 3.28
N SER A 75 8.65 22.23 4.49
CA SER A 75 8.39 21.44 5.69
C SER A 75 7.32 22.12 6.53
N GLU A 76 6.33 21.38 7.01
CA GLU A 76 5.30 21.87 7.92
C GLU A 76 5.09 20.88 9.06
N ASN A 77 4.74 21.41 10.23
CA ASN A 77 4.28 20.60 11.35
C ASN A 77 2.76 20.52 11.35
N ILE A 78 2.22 19.32 11.52
CA ILE A 78 0.78 19.05 11.50
C ILE A 78 0.43 18.21 12.73
N ASP A 79 -0.50 18.72 13.53
CA ASP A 79 -1.01 18.00 14.69
C ASP A 79 -2.19 17.11 14.28
N VAL A 80 -2.03 15.81 14.51
CA VAL A 80 -3.04 14.80 14.15
C VAL A 80 -3.69 14.28 15.41
N LYS A 81 -5.02 14.30 15.43
CA LYS A 81 -5.82 13.65 16.48
C LYS A 81 -6.56 12.46 15.88
N VAL A 82 -6.06 11.27 16.18
CA VAL A 82 -6.62 10.00 15.70
C VAL A 82 -7.71 9.54 16.66
N SER A 83 -8.95 9.44 16.18
CA SER A 83 -10.09 8.84 16.90
C SER A 83 -10.17 7.33 16.65
N ASP A 84 -10.00 6.91 15.40
CA ASP A 84 -9.87 5.50 15.00
C ASP A 84 -8.48 5.26 14.40
N LYS A 85 -7.67 4.45 15.09
CA LYS A 85 -6.33 4.05 14.66
C LYS A 85 -6.34 3.23 13.37
N ASN A 86 -7.46 2.60 13.02
CA ASN A 86 -7.57 1.76 11.83
C ASN A 86 -8.04 2.53 10.59
N ALA A 87 -8.54 3.76 10.75
CA ALA A 87 -9.06 4.57 9.64
C ALA A 87 -8.01 4.82 8.54
N VAL A 88 -6.73 4.90 8.92
CA VAL A 88 -5.61 5.04 7.96
C VAL A 88 -5.55 3.87 6.98
N TYR A 89 -5.82 2.65 7.47
CA TYR A 89 -5.78 1.43 6.70
C TYR A 89 -7.10 1.16 5.95
N LEU A 90 -7.96 2.17 5.82
CA LEU A 90 -9.13 2.22 4.94
C LEU A 90 -8.94 3.23 3.80
N GLN A 91 -7.86 4.01 3.79
CA GLN A 91 -7.68 5.08 2.81
C GLN A 91 -7.05 4.58 1.51
N SER A 92 -7.45 5.20 0.40
CA SER A 92 -6.69 5.15 -0.85
C SER A 92 -5.43 6.01 -0.68
N ILE A 93 -4.27 5.40 -0.91
CA ILE A 93 -2.94 6.05 -0.87
C ILE A 93 -2.17 5.66 -2.12
N GLN A 94 -1.08 6.34 -2.43
CA GLN A 94 -0.39 6.18 -3.73
C GLN A 94 -0.02 4.73 -4.14
N ILE A 95 0.22 3.83 -3.17
CA ILE A 95 0.62 2.45 -3.42
C ILE A 95 -0.55 1.45 -3.39
N ILE A 96 -1.74 1.94 -3.02
CA ILE A 96 -3.03 1.26 -2.96
C ILE A 96 -4.05 2.27 -3.49
N ASP A 97 -3.81 2.77 -4.71
CA ASP A 97 -4.67 3.80 -5.30
C ASP A 97 -5.88 3.14 -5.95
N TYR A 98 -7.08 3.56 -5.52
CA TYR A 98 -8.33 3.06 -6.05
C TYR A 98 -9.43 4.11 -6.08
N LYS A 99 -10.34 3.92 -7.02
CA LYS A 99 -11.58 4.69 -7.19
C LYS A 99 -12.76 3.75 -7.06
N SER A 100 -13.87 4.28 -6.56
CA SER A 100 -15.13 3.52 -6.44
C SER A 100 -15.66 2.96 -7.77
N THR A 101 -15.22 3.54 -8.89
CA THR A 101 -15.57 3.16 -10.26
C THR A 101 -14.70 2.05 -10.83
N ASP A 102 -13.55 1.73 -10.22
CA ASP A 102 -12.59 0.76 -10.74
C ASP A 102 -13.22 -0.65 -10.78
N PRO A 103 -12.95 -1.45 -11.84
CA PRO A 103 -13.52 -2.79 -11.97
C PRO A 103 -13.21 -3.72 -10.79
N ALA A 104 -11.99 -3.67 -10.25
CA ALA A 104 -11.61 -4.45 -9.06
C ALA A 104 -12.45 -4.09 -7.83
N ILE A 105 -12.78 -2.81 -7.66
CA ILE A 105 -13.58 -2.33 -6.54
C ILE A 105 -15.06 -2.71 -6.71
N LYS A 106 -15.60 -2.62 -7.93
CA LYS A 106 -16.93 -3.16 -8.23
C LYS A 106 -17.01 -4.66 -7.94
N LYS A 107 -15.97 -5.42 -8.31
CA LYS A 107 -15.87 -6.84 -7.99
C LYS A 107 -15.83 -7.09 -6.48
N ALA A 108 -15.03 -6.34 -5.73
CA ALA A 108 -14.94 -6.44 -4.28
C ALA A 108 -16.30 -6.22 -3.60
N LYS A 109 -17.04 -5.18 -4.01
CA LYS A 109 -18.40 -4.91 -3.51
C LYS A 109 -19.36 -6.07 -3.77
N ASN A 110 -19.30 -6.69 -4.95
CA ASN A 110 -20.13 -7.85 -5.28
C ASN A 110 -19.77 -9.11 -4.46
N LEU A 111 -18.48 -9.29 -4.13
CA LEU A 111 -18.02 -10.40 -3.29
C LEU A 111 -18.40 -10.18 -1.82
N GLY A 112 -18.24 -8.95 -1.32
CA GLY A 112 -18.80 -8.47 -0.06
C GLY A 112 -18.10 -8.92 1.22
N ASN A 113 -17.06 -9.76 1.15
CA ASN A 113 -16.26 -10.15 2.32
C ASN A 113 -14.83 -10.56 1.95
N ASN A 114 -13.98 -10.63 2.98
CA ASN A 114 -12.58 -11.01 2.89
C ASN A 114 -12.36 -12.36 2.21
N ASP A 115 -13.06 -13.41 2.64
CA ASP A 115 -12.77 -14.79 2.20
C ASP A 115 -13.03 -14.96 0.69
N LYS A 116 -14.11 -14.35 0.19
CA LYS A 116 -14.44 -14.35 -1.24
C LYS A 116 -13.47 -13.52 -2.08
N ILE A 117 -12.97 -12.41 -1.55
CA ILE A 117 -11.95 -11.58 -2.22
C ILE A 117 -10.63 -12.34 -2.29
N TYR A 118 -10.16 -12.89 -1.17
CA TYR A 118 -8.99 -13.73 -1.10
C TYR A 118 -9.07 -14.89 -2.10
N ASP A 119 -10.19 -15.64 -2.09
CA ASP A 119 -10.42 -16.76 -3.01
C ASP A 119 -10.38 -16.33 -4.48
N TYR A 120 -10.98 -15.18 -4.79
CA TYR A 120 -10.97 -14.64 -6.15
C TYR A 120 -9.53 -14.36 -6.61
N ILE A 121 -8.74 -13.65 -5.80
CA ILE A 121 -7.37 -13.28 -6.15
C ILE A 121 -6.50 -14.53 -6.31
N VAL A 122 -6.51 -15.44 -5.32
CA VAL A 122 -5.71 -16.67 -5.31
C VAL A 122 -6.02 -17.56 -6.52
N LYS A 123 -7.28 -17.60 -6.98
CA LYS A 123 -7.71 -18.47 -8.09
C LYS A 123 -7.51 -17.86 -9.47
N HIS A 124 -7.50 -16.53 -9.60
CA HIS A 124 -7.54 -15.86 -10.91
C HIS A 124 -6.24 -15.14 -11.27
N VAL A 125 -5.51 -14.59 -10.30
CA VAL A 125 -4.27 -13.86 -10.57
C VAL A 125 -3.11 -14.83 -10.61
N LYS A 126 -2.24 -14.68 -11.62
CA LYS A 126 -1.01 -15.47 -11.80
C LYS A 126 0.23 -14.61 -11.56
N TYR A 127 1.29 -15.24 -11.06
CA TYR A 127 2.56 -14.54 -10.85
C TYR A 127 3.18 -14.13 -12.19
N ASP A 128 3.60 -12.88 -12.29
CA ASP A 128 4.22 -12.30 -13.48
C ASP A 128 5.76 -12.34 -13.35
N TYR A 129 6.35 -13.45 -13.80
CA TYR A 129 7.79 -13.67 -13.72
C TYR A 129 8.58 -12.70 -14.61
N ASP A 130 8.03 -12.33 -15.77
CA ASP A 130 8.66 -11.38 -16.69
C ASP A 130 8.72 -9.99 -16.06
N LYS A 131 7.62 -9.54 -15.44
CA LYS A 131 7.60 -8.30 -14.66
C LYS A 131 8.57 -8.39 -13.47
N ALA A 132 8.58 -9.50 -12.74
CA ALA A 132 9.51 -9.68 -11.61
C ALA A 132 10.98 -9.53 -12.01
N ALA A 133 11.36 -10.03 -13.20
CA ALA A 133 12.72 -9.92 -13.72
C ALA A 133 13.07 -8.52 -14.25
N THR A 134 12.07 -7.73 -14.67
CA THR A 134 12.30 -6.49 -15.42
C THR A 134 11.91 -5.20 -14.68
N VAL A 135 11.11 -5.31 -13.61
CA VAL A 135 10.60 -4.18 -12.84
C VAL A 135 11.73 -3.30 -12.32
N LYS A 136 11.57 -1.98 -12.45
CA LYS A 136 12.58 -1.00 -12.03
C LYS A 136 12.26 -0.45 -10.63
N PRO A 137 13.29 0.01 -9.88
CA PRO A 137 13.08 0.73 -8.64
C PRO A 137 12.14 1.92 -8.85
N GLY A 138 11.24 2.15 -7.88
CA GLY A 138 10.23 3.20 -7.97
C GLY A 138 8.91 2.78 -8.64
N TYR A 139 8.77 1.51 -9.01
CA TYR A 139 7.49 0.95 -9.47
C TYR A 139 6.41 1.02 -8.39
N TYR A 140 5.23 1.54 -8.75
CA TYR A 140 3.99 1.43 -7.97
C TYR A 140 2.93 0.64 -8.75
N PRO A 141 2.25 -0.32 -8.10
CA PRO A 141 1.15 -1.05 -8.71
C PRO A 141 0.01 -0.14 -9.12
N THR A 142 -0.65 -0.51 -10.23
CA THR A 142 -1.97 0.01 -10.60
C THR A 142 -2.95 -1.15 -10.52
N ILE A 143 -3.94 -1.06 -9.63
CA ILE A 143 -4.87 -2.19 -9.41
C ILE A 143 -5.67 -2.56 -10.67
N ASN A 144 -5.92 -1.58 -11.55
CA ASN A 144 -6.61 -1.80 -12.81
C ASN A 144 -5.79 -2.65 -13.78
N ASP A 145 -4.46 -2.50 -13.80
CA ASP A 145 -3.58 -3.30 -14.65
C ASP A 145 -3.57 -4.75 -14.18
N THR A 146 -3.42 -4.98 -12.88
CA THR A 146 -3.45 -6.32 -12.28
C THR A 146 -4.79 -7.00 -12.50
N TYR A 147 -5.89 -6.28 -12.30
CA TYR A 147 -7.24 -6.81 -12.51
C TYR A 147 -7.54 -7.12 -13.97
N ALA A 148 -7.12 -6.26 -14.91
CA ALA A 148 -7.36 -6.45 -16.34
C ALA A 148 -6.53 -7.61 -16.91
N THR A 149 -5.27 -7.74 -16.48
CA THR A 149 -4.34 -8.75 -17.01
C THR A 149 -4.40 -10.08 -16.25
N ASN A 150 -4.96 -10.08 -15.04
CA ASN A 150 -4.86 -11.17 -14.07
C ASN A 150 -3.41 -11.61 -13.80
N LYS A 151 -2.47 -10.66 -13.85
CA LYS A 151 -1.04 -10.89 -13.65
C LYS A 151 -0.43 -9.82 -12.76
N GLY A 152 0.51 -10.23 -11.92
CA GLY A 152 1.27 -9.30 -11.09
C GLY A 152 2.39 -9.97 -10.30
N ILE A 153 3.21 -9.15 -9.66
CA ILE A 153 4.20 -9.59 -8.66
C ILE A 153 3.66 -9.38 -7.24
N CYS A 154 4.38 -9.81 -6.20
CA CYS A 154 3.90 -9.73 -4.81
C CYS A 154 3.33 -8.36 -4.41
N TYR A 155 3.93 -7.28 -4.90
CA TYR A 155 3.46 -5.92 -4.64
C TYR A 155 2.11 -5.60 -5.30
N ASP A 156 1.87 -6.12 -6.51
CA ASP A 156 0.60 -5.97 -7.24
C ASP A 156 -0.54 -6.68 -6.51
N TYR A 157 -0.29 -7.91 -6.08
CA TYR A 157 -1.24 -8.69 -5.28
C TYR A 157 -1.61 -7.96 -3.99
N ALA A 158 -0.59 -7.53 -3.23
CA ALA A 158 -0.81 -6.89 -1.95
C ALA A 158 -1.53 -5.53 -2.08
N SER A 159 -1.26 -4.80 -3.16
CA SER A 159 -1.95 -3.55 -3.49
C SER A 159 -3.41 -3.79 -3.87
N MET A 160 -3.67 -4.74 -4.77
CA MET A 160 -5.05 -5.03 -5.22
C MET A 160 -5.90 -5.62 -4.09
N ASP A 161 -5.36 -6.55 -3.29
CA ASP A 161 -6.07 -7.13 -2.13
C ASP A 161 -6.43 -6.05 -1.10
N ALA A 162 -5.46 -5.20 -0.72
CA ALA A 162 -5.72 -4.07 0.16
C ALA A 162 -6.79 -3.14 -0.42
N ALA A 163 -6.71 -2.76 -1.70
CA ALA A 163 -7.69 -1.87 -2.33
C ALA A 163 -9.10 -2.47 -2.29
N MET A 164 -9.24 -3.75 -2.64
CA MET A 164 -10.52 -4.47 -2.61
C MET A 164 -11.09 -4.51 -1.19
N LEU A 165 -10.30 -4.88 -0.18
CA LEU A 165 -10.72 -4.94 1.22
C LEU A 165 -11.08 -3.56 1.79
N ARG A 166 -10.22 -2.57 1.60
CA ARG A 166 -10.43 -1.18 2.04
C ARG A 166 -11.72 -0.61 1.48
N SER A 167 -12.02 -0.91 0.21
CA SER A 167 -13.23 -0.42 -0.46
C SER A 167 -14.55 -0.94 0.10
N ILE A 168 -14.52 -2.05 0.85
CA ILE A 168 -15.68 -2.63 1.54
C ILE A 168 -15.60 -2.46 3.06
N GLY A 169 -14.73 -1.56 3.54
CA GLY A 169 -14.64 -1.21 4.96
C GLY A 169 -13.83 -2.18 5.82
N ILE A 170 -13.00 -3.05 5.22
CA ILE A 170 -12.11 -3.95 5.96
C ILE A 170 -10.71 -3.30 6.03
N PRO A 171 -10.21 -2.93 7.22
CA PRO A 171 -8.86 -2.38 7.35
C PRO A 171 -7.81 -3.41 6.93
N ALA A 172 -6.96 -3.01 5.99
CA ALA A 172 -5.92 -3.87 5.44
C ALA A 172 -4.62 -3.07 5.27
N LYS A 173 -3.53 -3.55 5.86
CA LYS A 173 -2.20 -3.00 5.65
C LYS A 173 -1.58 -3.60 4.39
N LEU A 174 -0.74 -2.83 3.71
CA LEU A 174 0.25 -3.37 2.78
C LEU A 174 1.58 -3.39 3.51
N VAL A 175 2.14 -4.58 3.68
CA VAL A 175 3.38 -4.80 4.42
C VAL A 175 4.46 -5.25 3.45
N LYS A 176 5.69 -4.80 3.68
CA LYS A 176 6.87 -5.22 2.94
C LYS A 176 7.96 -5.69 3.89
N GLY A 177 8.71 -6.70 3.49
CA GLY A 177 9.75 -7.30 4.31
C GLY A 177 10.20 -8.65 3.78
N TYR A 178 10.38 -9.62 4.66
CA TYR A 178 10.84 -10.96 4.32
C TYR A 178 9.88 -12.02 4.84
N ALA A 179 9.71 -13.10 4.09
CA ALA A 179 8.82 -14.20 4.45
C ALA A 179 9.52 -15.55 4.28
N LYS A 180 9.25 -16.48 5.19
CA LYS A 180 9.81 -17.84 5.14
C LYS A 180 9.35 -18.55 3.87
N GLY A 181 10.32 -19.07 3.11
CA GLY A 181 10.04 -19.79 1.85
C GLY A 181 9.72 -18.88 0.67
N VAL A 182 10.03 -17.59 0.77
CA VAL A 182 10.05 -16.64 -0.35
C VAL A 182 11.46 -16.07 -0.45
N ASP A 183 12.05 -16.13 -1.63
CA ASP A 183 13.38 -15.59 -1.87
C ASP A 183 13.33 -14.08 -2.09
N GLY A 184 14.11 -13.35 -1.31
CA GLY A 184 14.24 -11.89 -1.43
C GLY A 184 13.11 -11.10 -0.76
N TYR A 185 12.95 -9.86 -1.22
CA TYR A 185 12.02 -8.90 -0.62
C TYR A 185 10.59 -9.18 -1.08
N HIS A 186 9.66 -9.24 -0.13
CA HIS A 186 8.27 -9.66 -0.36
C HIS A 186 7.26 -8.63 0.14
N ALA A 187 6.05 -8.70 -0.41
CA ALA A 187 4.92 -7.88 0.00
C ALA A 187 3.69 -8.75 0.26
N TRP A 188 2.95 -8.44 1.33
CA TRP A 188 1.76 -9.16 1.77
C TRP A 188 0.80 -8.20 2.48
N ASN A 189 -0.33 -8.72 2.95
CA ASN A 189 -1.32 -7.95 3.70
C ASN A 189 -1.39 -8.40 5.16
N GLU A 190 -1.60 -7.44 6.06
CA GLU A 190 -2.18 -7.72 7.37
C GLU A 190 -3.63 -7.24 7.32
N VAL A 191 -4.59 -8.11 7.63
CA VAL A 191 -6.03 -7.80 7.52
C VAL A 191 -6.69 -7.91 8.88
N LEU A 192 -7.46 -6.89 9.26
CA LEU A 192 -8.16 -6.84 10.54
C LEU A 192 -9.47 -7.64 10.45
N ILE A 193 -9.51 -8.82 11.09
CA ILE A 193 -10.66 -9.72 11.11
C ILE A 193 -11.06 -9.98 12.55
N GLY A 194 -12.28 -9.62 12.93
CA GLY A 194 -12.77 -9.79 14.31
C GLY A 194 -11.88 -9.11 15.36
N GLY A 195 -11.35 -7.92 15.04
CA GLY A 195 -10.48 -7.15 15.94
C GLY A 195 -9.02 -7.65 16.02
N THR A 196 -8.66 -8.69 15.27
CA THR A 196 -7.30 -9.24 15.24
C THR A 196 -6.68 -9.09 13.86
N TRP A 197 -5.41 -8.64 13.80
CA TRP A 197 -4.64 -8.58 12.56
C TRP A 197 -4.10 -9.95 12.19
N TYR A 198 -4.44 -10.43 11.00
CA TYR A 198 -3.91 -11.67 10.44
C TYR A 198 -3.03 -11.38 9.23
N VAL A 199 -1.90 -12.08 9.15
CA VAL A 199 -1.08 -12.10 7.93
C VAL A 199 -1.82 -12.92 6.88
N ILE A 200 -2.04 -12.31 5.71
CA ILE A 200 -2.65 -12.91 4.52
C ILE A 200 -1.72 -12.64 3.34
N ASP A 201 -1.37 -13.70 2.60
CA ASP A 201 -0.40 -13.66 1.52
C ASP A 201 -0.96 -14.31 0.27
N THR A 202 -1.74 -13.52 -0.47
CA THR A 202 -2.41 -13.96 -1.70
C THR A 202 -1.44 -14.38 -2.81
N THR A 203 -0.21 -13.85 -2.79
CA THR A 203 0.83 -14.21 -3.78
C THR A 203 1.35 -15.61 -3.52
N TYR A 204 1.75 -15.87 -2.27
CA TYR A 204 2.25 -17.17 -1.85
C TYR A 204 1.19 -18.26 -2.04
N ASP A 205 -0.06 -17.94 -1.74
CA ASP A 205 -1.17 -18.87 -1.86
C ASP A 205 -1.59 -19.14 -3.31
N SER A 206 -1.56 -18.13 -4.18
CA SER A 206 -1.77 -18.33 -5.62
C SER A 206 -0.73 -19.30 -6.20
N ALA A 207 0.55 -19.13 -5.85
CA ALA A 207 1.63 -20.01 -6.30
C ALA A 207 1.42 -21.47 -5.86
N LYS A 208 0.93 -21.70 -4.63
CA LYS A 208 0.65 -23.04 -4.10
C LYS A 208 -0.66 -23.66 -4.61
N TRP A 209 -1.68 -22.84 -4.83
CA TRP A 209 -2.95 -23.28 -5.41
C TRP A 209 -2.77 -23.84 -6.82
N GLY A 210 -1.94 -23.19 -7.64
CA GLY A 210 -1.52 -23.71 -8.94
C GLY A 210 -0.85 -25.10 -8.86
N GLY A 211 -0.36 -25.48 -7.68
CA GLY A 211 0.20 -26.80 -7.34
C GLY A 211 -0.75 -27.75 -6.59
N LYS A 212 -2.05 -27.45 -6.47
CA LYS A 212 -3.10 -28.26 -5.79
C LYS A 212 -2.88 -28.50 -4.28
N ALA A 213 -2.04 -27.73 -3.61
CA ALA A 213 -1.84 -27.84 -2.16
C ALA A 213 -2.97 -27.15 -1.38
N LYS A 214 -3.39 -27.73 -0.24
CA LYS A 214 -4.25 -27.02 0.72
C LYS A 214 -3.47 -25.88 1.35
N VAL A 215 -3.96 -24.65 1.18
CA VAL A 215 -3.39 -23.44 1.80
C VAL A 215 -4.38 -22.85 2.80
N SER A 216 -3.87 -22.45 3.97
CA SER A 216 -4.62 -21.65 4.94
C SER A 216 -4.40 -20.18 4.66
N MET A 217 -5.48 -19.40 4.50
CA MET A 217 -5.41 -17.94 4.29
C MET A 217 -4.62 -17.23 5.39
N LYS A 218 -4.88 -17.58 6.67
CA LYS A 218 -4.21 -16.98 7.83
C LYS A 218 -2.84 -17.63 8.01
N LYS A 219 -1.79 -16.83 7.94
CA LYS A 219 -0.40 -17.27 8.12
C LYS A 219 0.05 -17.18 9.57
N LYS A 220 1.11 -17.92 9.88
CA LYS A 220 1.81 -17.79 11.15
C LYS A 220 2.66 -16.52 11.12
N THR A 221 2.36 -15.55 11.98
CA THR A 221 3.07 -14.25 12.00
C THR A 221 4.59 -14.40 12.17
N SER A 222 5.06 -15.41 12.90
CA SER A 222 6.51 -15.65 13.09
C SER A 222 7.26 -16.01 11.81
N ASP A 223 6.56 -16.38 10.73
CA ASP A 223 7.17 -16.69 9.45
C ASP A 223 7.38 -15.42 8.59
N TYR A 224 6.97 -14.24 9.09
CA TYR A 224 7.00 -12.97 8.37
C TYR A 224 7.73 -11.90 9.18
N GLN A 225 8.80 -11.35 8.62
CA GLN A 225 9.57 -10.25 9.19
C GLN A 225 9.21 -8.94 8.48
N LYS A 226 8.43 -8.11 9.17
CA LYS A 226 8.01 -6.78 8.69
C LYS A 226 9.18 -5.79 8.68
N VAL A 227 9.30 -5.02 7.59
CA VAL A 227 10.22 -3.89 7.46
C VAL A 227 9.44 -2.56 7.32
N TYR A 228 8.43 -2.52 6.45
CA TYR A 228 7.54 -1.37 6.30
C TYR A 228 6.07 -1.79 6.32
N GLU A 229 5.20 -0.90 6.80
CA GLU A 229 3.74 -1.03 6.72
C GLU A 229 3.08 0.29 6.29
N TYR A 230 2.01 0.15 5.52
CA TYR A 230 1.24 1.23 4.87
C TYR A 230 -0.26 0.91 4.85
#